data_AF-A0A4Q5N322-F1
#
_entry.id   AF-A0A4Q5N322-F1
#
_cell.length_a   1.000
_cell.length_b   1.000
_cell.length_c   1.000
_cell.angle_alpha   90.00
_cell.angle_beta   90.00
_cell.angle_gamma   90.00
#
_symmetry.space_group_name_H-M   'P 1'
#
loop_
_entity.id
_entity.type
_entity.pdbx_description
1 polymer ?
#
loop_
_entity_poly.entity_id
_entity_poly.type
_entity_poly.pdbx_seq_one_letter_code
_entity_poly.pdbx_strand_id
1 'polypeptide(L)'
;MALVSTALVAALAVAGYLWTTTEGYRELAASTEEEARAIGTELATTRTELEGAIAELDGVRAQLATAQARITALADEKAQIGDDREAQRQLVDYQQRVSVAAGTVASALDSCIKGQGQLIAYLKDAAAYDPADLATFESQVGGLCASATDANESLQDELSK
;
A
#
# COMPACT_ATOMS: atom_id res chain seq x y z
N MET A 1 -101.20 -0.96 43.16
CA MET A 1 -100.02 -1.60 43.80
C MET A 1 -99.20 -2.46 42.83
N ALA A 2 -99.81 -3.38 42.07
CA ALA A 2 -99.09 -4.30 41.16
C ALA A 2 -98.27 -3.63 40.02
N LEU A 3 -98.74 -2.50 39.48
CA LEU A 3 -98.03 -1.74 38.43
C LEU A 3 -96.74 -1.07 38.93
N VAL A 4 -96.77 -0.56 40.16
CA VAL A 4 -95.60 0.10 40.76
C VAL A 4 -94.54 -0.93 41.13
N SER A 5 -94.95 -2.09 41.67
CA SER A 5 -94.02 -3.17 42.00
C SER A 5 -93.36 -3.79 40.75
N THR A 6 -94.11 -3.97 39.66
CA THR A 6 -93.54 -4.47 38.40
C THR A 6 -92.59 -3.46 37.75
N ALA A 7 -92.93 -2.18 37.76
CA ALA A 7 -92.04 -1.12 37.28
C ALA A 7 -90.73 -1.03 38.10
N LEU A 8 -90.81 -1.20 39.42
CA LEU A 8 -89.64 -1.21 40.29
C LEU A 8 -88.68 -2.37 39.98
N VAL A 9 -89.23 -3.58 39.80
CA VAL A 9 -88.44 -4.77 39.47
C VAL A 9 -87.77 -4.60 38.09
N ALA A 10 -88.49 -4.09 37.10
CA ALA A 10 -87.93 -3.80 35.79
C ALA A 10 -86.81 -2.76 35.85
N ALA A 11 -86.98 -1.69 36.63
CA ALA A 11 -85.95 -0.66 36.82
C ALA A 11 -84.67 -1.22 37.48
N LEU A 12 -84.82 -2.08 38.50
CA LEU A 12 -83.68 -2.74 39.16
C LEU A 12 -82.96 -3.71 38.21
N ALA A 13 -83.69 -4.45 37.38
CA ALA A 13 -83.09 -5.33 36.37
C ALA A 13 -82.31 -4.55 35.31
N VAL A 14 -82.86 -3.44 34.82
CA VAL A 14 -82.16 -2.54 33.87
C VAL A 14 -80.94 -1.91 34.52
N ALA A 15 -81.03 -1.45 35.77
CA ALA A 15 -79.89 -0.90 36.49
C ALA A 15 -78.77 -1.93 36.68
N GLY A 16 -79.11 -3.17 37.02
CA GLY A 16 -78.14 -4.26 37.13
C GLY A 16 -77.46 -4.59 35.79
N TYR A 17 -78.22 -4.65 34.70
CA TYR A 17 -77.67 -4.86 33.35
C TYR A 17 -76.76 -3.71 32.90
N LEU A 18 -77.15 -2.47 33.15
CA LEU A 18 -76.33 -1.28 32.85
C LEU A 18 -75.04 -1.29 33.67
N TRP A 19 -75.09 -1.74 34.93
CA TRP A 19 -73.92 -1.86 35.77
C TRP A 19 -72.92 -2.89 35.22
N THR A 20 -73.36 -4.11 34.89
CA THR A 20 -72.47 -5.16 34.41
C THR A 20 -71.87 -4.83 33.04
N THR A 21 -72.67 -4.25 32.15
CA THR A 21 -72.16 -3.80 30.84
C THR A 21 -71.18 -2.64 30.99
N THR A 22 -71.47 -1.66 31.83
CA THR A 22 -70.54 -0.53 32.10
C THR A 22 -69.21 -1.03 32.63
N GLU A 23 -69.22 -2.01 33.55
CA GLU A 23 -67.99 -2.55 34.10
C GLU A 23 -67.18 -3.34 33.05
N GLY A 24 -67.85 -4.14 32.21
CA GLY A 24 -67.19 -4.83 31.10
C GLY A 24 -66.59 -3.85 30.07
N TYR A 25 -67.27 -2.73 29.78
CA TYR A 25 -66.71 -1.68 28.93
C TYR A 25 -65.52 -0.97 29.56
N ARG A 26 -65.51 -0.76 30.89
CA ARG A 26 -64.37 -0.17 31.59
C ARG A 26 -63.16 -1.09 31.55
N GLU A 27 -63.35 -2.38 31.79
CA GLU A 27 -62.28 -3.37 31.75
C GLU A 27 -61.67 -3.48 30.35
N LEU A 28 -62.52 -3.56 29.31
CA LEU A 28 -62.07 -3.58 27.92
C LEU A 28 -61.34 -2.28 27.52
N ALA A 29 -61.84 -1.12 27.96
CA ALA A 29 -61.20 0.16 27.70
C ALA A 29 -59.81 0.21 28.36
N ALA A 30 -59.70 -0.25 29.61
CA ALA A 30 -58.43 -0.31 30.33
C ALA A 30 -57.44 -1.28 29.66
N SER A 31 -57.88 -2.48 29.27
CA SER A 31 -57.01 -3.46 28.61
C SER A 31 -56.50 -2.96 27.26
N THR A 32 -57.37 -2.33 26.46
CA THR A 32 -57.01 -1.77 25.15
C THR A 32 -56.01 -0.62 25.31
N GLU A 33 -56.19 0.22 26.33
CA GLU A 33 -55.28 1.33 26.60
C GLU A 33 -53.91 0.83 27.07
N GLU A 34 -53.87 -0.24 27.87
CA GLU A 34 -52.63 -0.90 28.30
C GLU A 34 -51.88 -1.53 27.11
N GLU A 35 -52.58 -2.30 26.27
CA GLU A 35 -51.99 -2.89 25.05
C GLU A 35 -51.48 -1.81 24.09
N ALA A 36 -52.25 -0.74 23.87
CA ALA A 36 -51.84 0.37 23.03
C ALA A 36 -50.57 1.06 23.57
N ARG A 37 -50.46 1.23 24.89
CA ARG A 37 -49.24 1.77 25.53
C ARG A 37 -48.06 0.80 25.40
N ALA A 38 -48.28 -0.50 25.57
CA ALA A 38 -47.24 -1.52 25.45
C ALA A 38 -46.67 -1.54 24.02
N ILE A 39 -47.54 -1.61 23.01
CA ILE A 39 -47.15 -1.56 21.59
C ILE A 39 -46.46 -0.23 21.26
N GLY A 40 -46.95 0.89 21.79
CA GLY A 40 -46.32 2.20 21.61
C GLY A 40 -44.90 2.24 22.17
N THR A 41 -44.68 1.63 23.33
CA THR A 41 -43.36 1.54 23.99
C THR A 41 -42.41 0.62 23.23
N GLU A 42 -42.89 -0.54 22.79
CA GLU A 42 -42.11 -1.48 21.98
C GLU A 42 -41.71 -0.84 20.64
N LEU A 43 -42.65 -0.20 19.95
CA LEU A 43 -42.37 0.50 18.69
C LEU A 43 -41.34 1.62 18.86
N ALA A 44 -41.43 2.42 19.93
CA ALA A 44 -40.45 3.45 20.24
C ALA A 44 -39.06 2.87 20.52
N THR A 45 -39.02 1.74 21.23
CA THR A 45 -37.78 1.01 21.55
C THR A 45 -37.14 0.45 20.28
N THR A 46 -37.89 -0.29 19.46
CA THR A 46 -37.40 -0.85 18.19
C THR A 46 -36.94 0.23 17.22
N ARG A 47 -37.60 1.39 17.17
CA ARG A 47 -37.13 2.53 16.36
C ARG A 47 -35.80 3.07 16.85
N THR A 48 -35.64 3.22 18.16
CA THR A 48 -34.37 3.66 18.77
C THR A 48 -33.24 2.66 18.48
N GLU A 49 -33.51 1.36 18.61
CA GLU A 49 -32.55 0.30 18.28
C GLU A 49 -32.19 0.30 16.79
N LEU A 50 -33.16 0.49 15.90
CA LEU A 50 -32.93 0.60 14.46
C LEU A 50 -32.04 1.80 14.11
N GLU A 51 -32.33 2.98 14.68
CA GLU A 51 -31.50 4.17 14.50
C GLU A 51 -30.08 3.94 15.01
N GLY A 52 -29.93 3.28 16.16
CA GLY A 52 -28.62 2.89 16.70
C GLY A 52 -27.86 1.94 15.77
N ALA A 53 -28.51 0.90 15.25
CA ALA A 53 -27.91 -0.05 14.33
C ALA A 53 -27.50 0.59 13.00
N ILE A 54 -28.30 1.54 12.48
CA ILE A 54 -27.94 2.32 11.29
C ILE A 54 -26.69 3.16 11.54
N ALA A 55 -26.63 3.86 12.68
CA ALA A 55 -25.46 4.66 13.05
C ALA A 55 -24.19 3.81 13.21
N GLU A 56 -24.31 2.63 13.81
CA GLU A 56 -23.20 1.67 13.92
C GLU A 56 -22.74 1.19 12.53
N LEU A 57 -23.67 0.82 11.65
CA LEU A 57 -23.38 0.39 10.30
C LEU A 57 -22.65 1.48 9.49
N ASP A 58 -23.10 2.73 9.60
CA ASP A 58 -22.45 3.85 8.94
C ASP A 58 -21.04 4.12 9.50
N GLY A 59 -20.86 3.97 10.82
CA GLY A 59 -19.56 4.02 11.46
C GLY A 59 -18.60 2.94 10.94
N VAL A 60 -19.07 1.70 10.85
CA VAL A 60 -18.28 0.57 10.32
C VAL A 60 -17.94 0.77 8.84
N ARG A 61 -18.88 1.26 8.03
CA ARG A 61 -18.64 1.59 6.62
C ARG A 61 -17.58 2.68 6.45
N ALA A 62 -17.63 3.73 7.28
CA ALA A 62 -16.63 4.79 7.26
C ALA A 62 -15.23 4.27 7.66
N GLN A 63 -15.16 3.40 8.67
CA GLN A 63 -13.92 2.74 9.05
C GLN A 63 -13.37 1.85 7.94
N LEU A 64 -14.23 1.06 7.27
CA LEU A 64 -13.84 0.22 6.14
C LEU A 64 -13.30 1.06 4.98
N ALA A 65 -13.97 2.15 4.61
CA ALA A 65 -13.51 3.05 3.55
C ALA A 65 -12.14 3.66 3.89
N THR A 66 -11.94 4.08 5.16
CA THR A 66 -10.66 4.61 5.64
C THR A 66 -9.56 3.56 5.57
N ALA A 67 -9.86 2.32 6.00
CA ALA A 67 -8.91 1.22 5.94
C ALA A 67 -8.52 0.87 4.50
N GLN A 68 -9.49 0.82 3.57
CA GLN A 68 -9.24 0.58 2.15
C GLN A 68 -8.37 1.68 1.52
N ALA A 69 -8.63 2.95 1.84
CA ALA A 69 -7.80 4.07 1.39
C ALA A 69 -6.36 3.94 1.92
N ARG A 70 -6.19 3.55 3.20
CA ARG A 70 -4.86 3.34 3.79
C ARG A 70 -4.13 2.15 3.17
N ILE A 71 -4.82 1.06 2.87
CA ILE A 71 -4.24 -0.11 2.19
C ILE A 71 -3.76 0.28 0.79
N THR A 72 -4.57 1.03 0.04
CA THR A 72 -4.21 1.51 -1.30
C THR A 72 -2.98 2.41 -1.24
N ALA A 73 -2.97 3.40 -0.33
CA ALA A 73 -1.82 4.27 -0.14
C ALA A 73 -0.53 3.51 0.25
N LEU A 74 -0.63 2.49 1.11
CA LEU A 74 0.51 1.64 1.48
C LEU A 74 0.99 0.76 0.31
N ALA A 75 0.08 0.32 -0.56
CA ALA A 75 0.45 -0.42 -1.77
C ALA A 75 1.22 0.48 -2.75
N ASP A 76 0.76 1.72 -2.94
CA ASP A 76 1.44 2.72 -3.78
C ASP A 76 2.82 3.08 -3.21
N GLU A 77 2.92 3.32 -1.90
CA GLU A 77 4.20 3.60 -1.22
C GLU A 77 5.18 2.42 -1.38
N LYS A 78 4.69 1.18 -1.25
CA LYS A 78 5.52 -0.01 -1.45
C LYS A 78 6.01 -0.15 -2.89
N ALA A 79 5.17 0.18 -3.87
CA ALA A 79 5.55 0.17 -5.28
C ALA A 79 6.65 1.21 -5.55
N GLN A 80 6.47 2.45 -5.08
CA GLN A 80 7.47 3.52 -5.19
C GLN A 80 8.81 3.14 -4.54
N ILE A 81 8.79 2.61 -3.32
CA ILE A 81 10.02 2.13 -2.65
C ILE A 81 10.68 0.98 -3.43
N GLY A 82 9.88 0.13 -4.08
CA GLY A 82 10.38 -0.93 -4.96
C GLY A 82 11.14 -0.35 -6.15
N ASP A 83 10.53 0.60 -6.84
CA ASP A 83 11.11 1.27 -8.02
C ASP A 83 12.37 2.06 -7.64
N ASP A 84 12.34 2.81 -6.54
CA ASP A 84 13.49 3.58 -6.04
C ASP A 84 14.68 2.67 -5.72
N ARG A 85 14.42 1.51 -5.10
CA ARG A 85 15.48 0.52 -4.79
C ARG A 85 16.06 -0.08 -6.05
N GLU A 86 15.24 -0.35 -7.05
CA GLU A 86 15.71 -0.90 -8.31
C GLU A 86 16.53 0.13 -9.10
N ALA A 87 16.09 1.39 -9.14
CA ALA A 87 16.86 2.49 -9.71
C ALA A 87 18.21 2.67 -9.00
N GLN A 88 18.23 2.62 -7.65
CA GLN A 88 19.47 2.68 -6.88
C GLN A 88 20.40 1.50 -7.17
N ARG A 89 19.87 0.28 -7.28
CA ARG A 89 20.65 -0.90 -7.66
C ARG A 89 21.28 -0.76 -9.03
N GLN A 90 20.52 -0.32 -10.02
CA GLN A 90 21.03 -0.10 -11.37
C GLN A 90 22.12 0.96 -11.40
N LEU A 91 21.96 2.06 -10.62
CA LEU A 91 22.98 3.09 -10.51
C LEU A 91 24.28 2.55 -9.88
N VAL A 92 24.18 1.79 -8.79
CA VAL A 92 25.36 1.19 -8.12
C VAL A 92 26.04 0.19 -9.04
N ASP A 93 25.28 -0.67 -9.72
CA ASP A 93 25.84 -1.66 -10.65
C ASP A 93 26.54 -0.97 -11.84
N TYR A 94 25.91 0.06 -12.42
CA TYR A 94 26.53 0.90 -13.46
C TYR A 94 27.83 1.54 -12.98
N GLN A 95 27.83 2.18 -11.80
CA GLN A 95 29.03 2.77 -11.22
C GLN A 95 30.14 1.74 -10.97
N GLN A 96 29.79 0.53 -10.54
CA GLN A 96 30.76 -0.55 -10.34
C GLN A 96 31.37 -0.99 -11.67
N ARG A 97 30.55 -1.20 -12.71
CA ARG A 97 31.06 -1.58 -14.05
C ARG A 97 31.99 -0.51 -14.62
N VAL A 98 31.57 0.76 -14.58
CA VAL A 98 32.38 1.89 -15.06
C VAL A 98 33.67 2.03 -14.26
N SER A 99 33.63 1.88 -12.93
CA SER A 99 34.82 1.97 -12.08
C SER A 99 35.83 0.85 -12.35
N VAL A 100 35.35 -0.39 -12.57
CA VAL A 100 36.21 -1.52 -12.96
C VAL A 100 36.83 -1.28 -14.33
N ALA A 101 36.03 -0.86 -15.32
CA ALA A 101 36.53 -0.57 -16.66
C ALA A 101 37.57 0.57 -16.65
N ALA A 102 37.30 1.67 -15.92
CA ALA A 102 38.25 2.77 -15.76
C ALA A 102 39.56 2.33 -15.07
N GLY A 103 39.48 1.44 -14.07
CA GLY A 103 40.66 0.85 -13.42
C GLY A 103 41.50 0.01 -14.39
N THR A 104 40.86 -0.79 -15.24
CA THR A 104 41.55 -1.57 -16.28
C THR A 104 42.24 -0.65 -17.29
N VAL A 105 41.57 0.40 -17.75
CA VAL A 105 42.16 1.41 -18.67
C VAL A 105 43.38 2.07 -18.03
N ALA A 106 43.26 2.53 -16.78
CA ALA A 106 44.37 3.18 -16.09
C ALA A 106 45.59 2.27 -15.93
N SER A 107 45.38 0.99 -15.59
CA SER A 107 46.44 -0.01 -15.45
C SER A 107 47.13 -0.32 -16.79
N ALA A 108 46.36 -0.47 -17.86
CA ALA A 108 46.88 -0.75 -19.19
C ALA A 108 47.67 0.45 -19.75
N LEU A 109 47.18 1.68 -19.54
CA LEU A 109 47.89 2.91 -19.92
C LEU A 109 49.19 3.07 -19.15
N ASP A 110 49.21 2.83 -17.83
CA ASP A 110 50.44 2.85 -17.03
C ASP A 110 51.49 1.85 -17.55
N SER A 111 51.05 0.65 -17.92
CA SER A 111 51.93 -0.38 -18.51
C SER A 111 52.48 0.03 -19.87
N CYS A 112 51.66 0.61 -20.74
CA CYS A 112 52.10 1.16 -22.03
C CYS A 112 53.11 2.31 -21.84
N ILE A 113 52.84 3.27 -20.95
CA ILE A 113 53.73 4.41 -20.68
C ILE A 113 55.07 3.94 -20.13
N LYS A 114 55.07 2.99 -19.18
CA LYS A 114 56.31 2.40 -18.63
C LYS A 114 57.11 1.67 -19.71
N GLY A 115 56.45 0.87 -20.54
CA GLY A 115 57.06 0.17 -21.67
C GLY A 115 57.68 1.13 -22.69
N GLN A 116 56.95 2.18 -23.08
CA GLN A 116 57.47 3.24 -23.96
C GLN A 116 58.67 3.98 -23.34
N GLY A 117 58.60 4.28 -22.04
CA GLY A 117 59.71 4.90 -21.31
C GLY A 117 60.99 4.04 -21.32
N GLN A 118 60.85 2.73 -21.10
CA GLN A 118 61.97 1.78 -21.20
C GLN A 118 62.50 1.65 -22.63
N LEU A 119 61.61 1.61 -23.64
CA LEU A 119 62.02 1.56 -25.04
C LEU A 119 62.83 2.81 -25.43
N ILE A 120 62.39 4.00 -25.01
CA ILE A 120 63.14 5.25 -25.22
C ILE A 120 64.51 5.19 -24.54
N ALA A 121 64.62 4.58 -23.36
CA ALA A 121 65.89 4.41 -22.67
C ALA A 121 66.84 3.47 -23.44
N TYR A 122 66.35 2.35 -23.95
CA TYR A 122 67.14 1.42 -24.76
C TYR A 122 67.57 2.03 -26.10
N LEU A 123 66.70 2.81 -26.74
CA LEU A 123 67.05 3.50 -28.00
C LEU A 123 68.11 4.59 -27.82
N LYS A 124 68.23 5.19 -26.62
CA LYS A 124 69.31 6.16 -26.31
C LYS A 124 70.69 5.52 -26.21
N ASP A 125 70.75 4.21 -25.92
CA ASP A 125 72.00 3.44 -25.82
C ASP A 125 71.97 2.21 -26.75
N ALA A 126 71.42 2.39 -27.95
CA ALA A 126 71.12 1.29 -28.88
C ALA A 126 72.35 0.46 -29.30
N ALA A 127 73.56 1.03 -29.21
CA ALA A 127 74.80 0.33 -29.53
C ALA A 127 75.18 -0.74 -28.47
N ALA A 128 74.58 -0.70 -27.28
CA ALA A 128 74.81 -1.64 -26.19
C ALA A 128 73.86 -2.86 -26.22
N TYR A 129 72.88 -2.89 -27.13
CA TYR A 129 71.83 -3.92 -27.18
C TYR A 129 71.76 -4.63 -28.53
N ASP A 130 71.26 -5.88 -28.53
CA ASP A 130 71.02 -6.63 -29.77
C ASP A 130 69.79 -6.04 -30.51
N PRO A 131 69.89 -5.74 -31.82
CA PRO A 131 68.77 -5.26 -32.62
C PRO A 131 67.56 -6.22 -32.66
N ALA A 132 67.77 -7.54 -32.53
CA ALA A 132 66.68 -8.51 -32.48
C ALA A 132 65.88 -8.42 -31.15
N ASP A 133 66.55 -8.14 -30.04
CA ASP A 133 65.93 -7.95 -28.74
C ASP A 133 65.15 -6.63 -28.68
N LEU A 134 65.69 -5.57 -29.28
CA LEU A 134 65.01 -4.28 -29.44
C LEU A 134 63.71 -4.40 -30.23
N ALA A 135 63.73 -5.11 -31.37
CA ALA A 135 62.53 -5.35 -32.18
C ALA A 135 61.46 -6.16 -31.43
N THR A 136 61.90 -7.14 -30.64
CA THR A 136 61.00 -7.94 -29.80
C THR A 136 60.36 -7.07 -28.70
N PHE A 137 61.15 -6.23 -28.05
CA PHE A 137 60.66 -5.33 -27.00
C PHE A 137 59.70 -4.28 -27.57
N GLU A 138 59.98 -3.71 -28.74
CA GLU A 138 59.09 -2.79 -29.45
C GLU A 138 57.72 -3.44 -29.74
N SER A 139 57.71 -4.70 -30.20
CA SER A 139 56.47 -5.46 -30.39
C SER A 139 55.70 -5.68 -29.09
N GLN A 140 56.39 -5.93 -27.96
CA GLN A 140 55.74 -6.11 -26.66
C GLN A 140 55.11 -4.81 -26.16
N VAL A 141 55.82 -3.68 -26.27
CA VAL A 141 55.29 -2.36 -25.94
C VAL A 141 54.10 -2.01 -26.83
N GLY A 142 54.17 -2.31 -28.13
CA GLY A 142 53.05 -2.17 -29.06
C GLY A 142 51.82 -2.96 -28.61
N GLY A 143 52.00 -4.21 -28.17
CA GLY A 143 50.93 -5.03 -27.60
C GLY A 143 50.32 -4.46 -26.32
N LEU A 144 51.13 -3.90 -25.42
CA LEU A 144 50.64 -3.23 -24.21
C LEU A 144 49.81 -1.99 -24.53
N CYS A 145 50.25 -1.19 -25.51
CA CYS A 145 49.54 0.01 -25.93
C CYS A 145 48.26 -0.29 -26.74
N ALA A 146 48.25 -1.37 -27.53
CA ALA A 146 47.04 -1.88 -28.16
C ALA A 146 46.01 -2.32 -27.10
N SER A 147 46.44 -3.10 -26.10
CA SER A 147 45.59 -3.51 -24.97
C SER A 147 44.99 -2.31 -24.21
N ALA A 148 45.76 -1.24 -24.03
CA ALA A 148 45.25 -0.01 -23.42
C ALA A 148 44.20 0.71 -24.29
N THR A 149 44.36 0.65 -25.61
CA THR A 149 43.40 1.21 -26.58
C THR A 149 42.11 0.40 -26.57
N ASP A 150 42.20 -0.93 -26.65
CA ASP A 150 41.05 -1.85 -26.58
C ASP A 150 40.28 -1.70 -25.26
N ALA A 151 41.00 -1.56 -24.14
CA ALA A 151 40.38 -1.32 -22.84
C ALA A 151 39.62 0.01 -22.80
N ASN A 152 40.16 1.06 -23.45
CA ASN A 152 39.51 2.36 -23.51
C ASN A 152 38.28 2.34 -24.41
N GLU A 153 38.34 1.65 -25.55
CA GLU A 153 37.17 1.44 -26.43
C GLU A 153 36.04 0.71 -25.68
N SER A 154 36.37 -0.35 -24.93
CA SER A 154 35.42 -1.07 -24.09
C SER A 154 34.78 -0.19 -23.01
N LEU A 155 35.55 0.72 -22.39
CA LEU A 155 34.99 1.70 -21.46
C LEU A 155 34.05 2.70 -22.15
N GLN A 156 34.42 3.20 -23.34
CA GLN A 156 33.57 4.12 -24.10
C GLN A 156 32.24 3.46 -24.49
N ASP A 157 32.27 2.18 -24.86
CA ASP A 157 31.07 1.40 -25.14
C ASP A 157 30.18 1.28 -23.89
N GLU A 158 30.74 0.99 -22.70
CA GLU A 158 29.96 0.94 -21.45
C GLU A 158 29.38 2.31 -21.04
N LEU A 159 30.06 3.42 -21.36
CA LEU A 159 29.54 4.78 -21.10
C LEU A 159 28.43 5.20 -22.07
N SER A 160 28.35 4.56 -23.24
CA SER A 160 27.36 4.84 -24.29
C SER A 160 26.06 4.06 -24.17
N LYS A 161 26.01 3.06 -23.26
CA LYS A 161 24.83 2.25 -22.93
C LYS A 161 24.03 2.89 -21.81
#